data_AF-A0A8J3PC83-F1
#
_entry.id   AF-A0A8J3PC83-F1
#
_cell.length_a   1.000
_cell.length_b   1.000
_cell.length_c   1.000
_cell.angle_alpha   90.00
_cell.angle_beta   90.00
_cell.angle_gamma   90.00
#
_symmetry.space_group_name_H-M   'P 1'
#
loop_
_entity.id
_entity.type
_entity.pdbx_description
1 polymer ?
#
loop_
_entity_poly.entity_id
_entity_poly.type
_entity_poly.pdbx_seq_one_letter_code
_entity_poly.pdbx_strand_id
1 'polypeptide(L)'
;MEGMEMSEVLRQRRAELNMSQADLAAAVGIDKRQIRRYEAGEQQPVLSVAVALAEALKISVGELAGIPSHRINLTGDWWASWQTFKDHDEVITAQEIRFRQQGDHIDVNTTTRGITVEDGGYHWRGELRLWDNEVLMGWYAANDGSVRSKGTMYFVLHPHGQQMRGKWVGLSYDGKIVTGWGGIGRTEADARAIIDEMKVSQ
;
A
#
# COMPACT_ATOMS: atom_id res chain seq x y z
N MET A 1 7.47 23.66 -4.80
CA MET A 1 6.22 22.93 -5.05
C MET A 1 5.23 23.50 -4.07
N GLU A 2 4.36 24.38 -4.53
CA GLU A 2 3.42 25.13 -3.66
C GLU A 2 2.34 24.14 -3.23
N GLY A 3 2.38 23.70 -1.96
CA GLY A 3 1.33 22.87 -1.38
C GLY A 3 0.06 23.68 -1.16
N MET A 4 -1.11 23.04 -1.18
CA MET A 4 -2.36 23.72 -0.82
C MET A 4 -2.27 24.22 0.62
N GLU A 5 -2.83 25.39 0.88
CA GLU A 5 -2.92 25.90 2.25
C GLU A 5 -3.93 25.10 3.07
N MET A 6 -3.71 24.98 4.38
CA MET A 6 -4.59 24.20 5.26
C MET A 6 -6.05 24.68 5.22
N SER A 7 -6.27 25.98 5.03
CA SER A 7 -7.62 26.57 4.87
C SER A 7 -8.35 26.01 3.63
N GLU A 8 -7.62 25.76 2.55
CA GLU A 8 -8.14 25.18 1.32
C GLU A 8 -8.45 23.69 1.50
N VAL A 9 -7.52 22.93 2.10
CA VAL A 9 -7.72 21.51 2.43
C VAL A 9 -8.94 21.33 3.32
N LEU A 10 -9.05 22.12 4.38
CA LEU A 10 -10.15 22.08 5.34
C LEU A 10 -11.49 22.29 4.64
N ARG A 11 -11.58 23.33 3.81
CA ARG A 11 -12.79 23.67 3.05
C ARG A 11 -13.16 22.60 2.03
N GLN A 12 -12.17 22.11 1.28
CA GLN A 12 -12.38 21.10 0.24
C GLN A 12 -12.86 19.77 0.87
N ARG A 13 -12.14 19.25 1.86
CA ARG A 13 -12.49 17.98 2.51
C ARG A 13 -13.83 18.03 3.22
N ARG A 14 -14.16 19.16 3.87
CA ARG A 14 -15.50 19.36 4.45
C ARG A 14 -16.60 19.28 3.39
N ALA A 15 -16.40 19.91 2.23
CA ALA A 15 -17.36 19.89 1.14
C ALA A 15 -17.52 18.48 0.52
N GLU A 16 -16.43 17.75 0.33
CA GLU A 16 -16.44 16.36 -0.17
C GLU A 16 -17.21 15.41 0.76
N LEU A 17 -17.17 15.66 2.07
CA LEU A 17 -17.93 14.90 3.07
C LEU A 17 -19.38 15.39 3.24
N ASN A 18 -19.83 16.36 2.43
CA ASN A 18 -21.15 16.98 2.53
C ASN A 18 -21.47 17.58 3.91
N MET A 19 -20.45 18.04 4.63
CA MET A 19 -20.62 18.67 5.95
C MET A 19 -20.80 20.18 5.81
N SER A 20 -21.73 20.78 6.55
CA SER A 20 -21.74 22.23 6.75
C SER A 20 -20.64 22.64 7.74
N GLN A 21 -20.29 23.93 7.78
CA GLN A 21 -19.39 24.44 8.82
C GLN A 21 -19.92 24.18 10.24
N ALA A 22 -21.25 24.11 10.42
CA ALA A 22 -21.86 23.81 11.71
C ALA A 22 -21.68 22.33 12.09
N ASP A 23 -21.79 21.42 11.10
CA ASP A 23 -21.61 19.98 11.32
C ASP A 23 -20.16 19.66 11.69
N LEU A 24 -19.19 20.27 10.99
CA LEU A 24 -17.77 20.10 11.32
C LEU A 24 -17.44 20.67 12.70
N ALA A 25 -17.99 21.84 13.04
CA ALA A 25 -17.81 22.43 14.36
C ALA A 25 -18.37 21.52 15.47
N ALA A 26 -19.55 20.94 15.25
CA ALA A 26 -20.17 20.00 16.18
C ALA A 26 -19.35 18.71 16.32
N ALA A 27 -18.81 18.17 15.22
CA ALA A 27 -17.97 16.97 15.23
C ALA A 27 -16.66 17.15 16.01
N VAL A 28 -16.09 18.36 15.96
CA VAL A 28 -14.83 18.72 16.63
C VAL A 28 -15.07 19.23 18.06
N GLY A 29 -16.30 19.64 18.39
CA GLY A 29 -16.66 20.22 19.69
C GLY A 29 -16.21 21.68 19.86
N ILE A 30 -16.22 22.47 18.78
CA ILE A 30 -15.82 23.89 18.78
C ILE A 30 -16.91 24.80 18.21
N ASP A 31 -16.73 26.12 18.34
CA ASP A 31 -17.70 27.09 17.78
C ASP A 31 -17.58 27.18 16.25
N LYS A 32 -18.72 27.26 15.54
CA LYS A 32 -18.77 27.43 14.07
C LYS A 32 -17.94 28.61 13.57
N ARG A 33 -17.84 29.69 14.35
CA ARG A 33 -17.01 30.87 14.03
C ARG A 33 -15.53 30.49 13.92
N GLN A 34 -15.06 29.52 14.69
CA GLN A 34 -13.68 29.04 14.59
C GLN A 34 -13.46 28.33 13.24
N ILE A 35 -14.35 27.43 12.84
CA ILE A 35 -14.29 26.79 11.51
C ILE A 35 -14.27 27.83 10.40
N ARG A 36 -15.14 28.85 10.47
CA ARG A 36 -15.16 29.94 9.47
C ARG A 36 -13.80 30.67 9.39
N ARG A 37 -13.18 30.98 10.52
CA ARG A 37 -11.87 31.67 10.55
C ARG A 37 -10.74 30.78 10.02
N TYR A 38 -10.79 29.49 10.30
CA TYR A 38 -9.82 28.52 9.78
C TYR A 38 -9.92 28.39 8.26
N GLU A 39 -11.13 28.24 7.72
CA GLU A 39 -11.36 28.17 6.27
C GLU A 39 -11.06 29.49 5.53
N ALA A 40 -11.11 30.62 6.23
CA ALA A 40 -10.71 31.93 5.69
C ALA A 40 -9.20 32.19 5.79
N GLY A 41 -8.43 31.32 6.46
CA GLY A 41 -7.01 31.53 6.72
C GLY A 41 -6.71 32.65 7.74
N GLU A 42 -7.74 33.21 8.39
CA GLU A 42 -7.62 34.29 9.37
C GLU A 42 -6.98 33.82 10.69
N GLN A 43 -7.13 32.53 10.99
CA GLN A 43 -6.66 31.93 12.23
C GLN A 43 -6.17 30.50 11.98
N GLN A 44 -5.14 30.08 12.70
CA GLN A 44 -4.66 28.70 12.73
C GLN A 44 -5.24 27.99 13.97
N PRO A 45 -5.68 26.72 13.87
CA PRO A 45 -6.08 25.92 15.02
C PRO A 45 -4.86 25.57 15.87
N VAL A 46 -5.06 25.45 17.18
CA VAL A 46 -4.05 24.82 18.05
C VAL A 46 -3.94 23.33 17.69
N LEU A 47 -2.80 22.70 18.01
CA LEU A 47 -2.53 21.31 17.58
C LEU A 47 -3.62 20.32 17.99
N SER A 48 -4.17 20.42 19.21
CA SER A 48 -5.27 19.55 19.66
C SER A 48 -6.52 19.68 18.79
N VAL A 49 -6.86 20.90 18.35
CA VAL A 49 -7.98 21.15 17.45
C VAL A 49 -7.65 20.69 16.03
N ALA A 50 -6.40 20.85 15.57
CA ALA A 50 -5.96 20.34 14.27
C ALA A 50 -6.06 18.81 14.17
N VAL A 51 -5.70 18.08 15.24
CA VAL A 51 -5.87 16.62 15.32
C VAL A 51 -7.35 16.25 15.23
N ALA A 52 -8.21 16.89 16.02
CA ALA A 52 -9.65 16.61 16.00
C ALA A 52 -10.30 16.97 14.64
N LEU A 53 -9.86 18.05 13.98
CA LEU A 53 -10.28 18.41 12.62
C LEU A 53 -9.87 17.32 11.62
N ALA A 54 -8.63 16.84 11.68
CA ALA A 54 -8.14 15.79 10.79
C ALA A 54 -8.93 14.49 10.97
N GLU A 55 -9.21 14.08 12.21
CA GLU A 55 -10.06 12.93 12.53
C GLU A 55 -11.49 13.09 11.98
N ALA A 56 -12.13 14.23 12.24
CA ALA A 56 -13.48 14.51 11.74
C ALA A 56 -13.56 14.52 10.20
N LEU A 57 -12.49 14.98 9.54
CA LEU A 57 -12.36 15.05 8.08
C LEU A 57 -11.80 13.77 7.43
N LYS A 58 -11.49 12.76 8.25
CA LYS A 58 -10.95 11.46 7.82
C LYS A 58 -9.67 11.61 6.98
N ILE A 59 -8.78 12.50 7.42
CA ILE A 59 -7.47 12.77 6.83
C ILE A 59 -6.39 12.75 7.92
N SER A 60 -5.12 12.71 7.57
CA SER A 60 -4.01 12.91 8.50
C SER A 60 -3.81 14.39 8.82
N VAL A 61 -3.13 14.69 9.93
CA VAL A 61 -2.75 16.08 10.26
C VAL A 61 -1.79 16.66 9.24
N GLY A 62 -0.94 15.84 8.61
CA GLY A 62 -0.08 16.26 7.51
C GLY A 62 -0.88 16.65 6.27
N GLU A 63 -1.87 15.84 5.90
CA GLU A 63 -2.83 16.16 4.82
C GLU A 63 -3.55 17.46 5.11
N LEU A 64 -4.06 17.64 6.33
CA LEU A 64 -4.67 18.90 6.77
C LEU A 64 -3.70 20.08 6.62
N ALA A 65 -2.41 19.89 6.94
CA ALA A 65 -1.38 20.91 6.80
C ALA A 65 -0.93 21.17 5.34
N GLY A 66 -1.62 20.62 4.34
CA GLY A 66 -1.30 20.84 2.94
C GLY A 66 -0.27 19.88 2.37
N ILE A 67 0.19 18.89 3.14
CA ILE A 67 1.09 17.84 2.66
C ILE A 67 0.25 16.90 1.79
N PRO A 68 0.48 16.83 0.47
CA PRO A 68 -0.37 16.05 -0.41
C PRO A 68 -0.34 14.58 -0.01
N SER A 69 -1.50 13.96 0.20
CA SER A 69 -1.59 12.50 0.11
C SER A 69 -2.08 12.09 -1.27
N HIS A 70 -1.13 11.86 -2.16
CA HIS A 70 -1.43 11.12 -3.38
C HIS A 70 -1.48 9.63 -3.05
N ARG A 71 -2.35 9.22 -2.11
CA ARG A 71 -2.42 7.82 -1.69
C ARG A 71 -2.85 6.95 -2.86
N ILE A 72 -1.92 6.16 -3.35
CA ILE A 72 -2.17 5.26 -4.47
C ILE A 72 -3.11 4.17 -4.00
N ASN A 73 -4.22 3.98 -4.73
CA ASN A 73 -5.13 2.87 -4.50
C ASN A 73 -4.63 1.65 -5.28
N LEU A 74 -4.18 0.63 -4.55
CA LEU A 74 -3.67 -0.62 -5.08
C LEU A 74 -4.71 -1.75 -5.06
N THR A 75 -5.93 -1.50 -4.57
CA THR A 75 -7.00 -2.50 -4.53
C THR A 75 -7.28 -3.06 -5.92
N GLY A 76 -7.43 -4.38 -5.99
CA GLY A 76 -7.79 -5.08 -7.23
C GLY A 76 -6.92 -6.30 -7.49
N ASP A 77 -7.03 -6.79 -8.72
CA ASP A 77 -6.30 -7.96 -9.21
C ASP A 77 -4.96 -7.55 -9.83
N TRP A 78 -3.96 -8.38 -9.57
CA TRP A 78 -2.58 -8.20 -9.99
C TRP A 78 -1.94 -9.54 -10.33
N TRP A 79 -0.84 -9.48 -11.06
CA TRP A 79 0.06 -10.61 -11.24
C TRP A 79 1.32 -10.39 -10.42
N ALA A 80 1.74 -11.41 -9.69
CA ALA A 80 2.98 -11.40 -8.93
C ALA A 80 3.90 -12.53 -9.39
N SER A 81 5.15 -12.20 -9.65
CA SER A 81 6.20 -13.11 -10.08
C SER A 81 7.25 -13.26 -9.00
N TRP A 82 7.86 -14.45 -8.92
CA TRP A 82 8.82 -14.80 -7.87
C TRP A 82 10.00 -15.52 -8.48
N GLN A 83 11.18 -14.93 -8.35
CA GLN A 83 12.44 -15.62 -8.58
C GLN A 83 12.68 -16.55 -7.40
N THR A 84 12.83 -17.84 -7.69
CA THR A 84 13.12 -18.91 -6.73
C THR A 84 14.21 -19.82 -7.30
N PHE A 85 14.68 -20.77 -6.50
CA PHE A 85 15.69 -21.73 -6.94
C PHE A 85 15.26 -23.14 -6.57
N LYS A 86 15.31 -24.07 -7.53
CA LYS A 86 15.07 -25.50 -7.34
C LYS A 86 16.24 -26.26 -7.94
N ASP A 87 16.87 -27.12 -7.16
CA ASP A 87 18.03 -27.91 -7.59
C ASP A 87 19.19 -27.07 -8.19
N HIS A 88 19.36 -25.83 -7.71
CA HIS A 88 20.30 -24.79 -8.19
C HIS A 88 19.88 -24.10 -9.49
N ASP A 89 18.83 -24.56 -10.14
CA ASP A 89 18.27 -23.89 -11.30
C ASP A 89 17.31 -22.78 -10.89
N GLU A 90 17.42 -21.64 -11.56
CA GLU A 90 16.51 -20.53 -11.38
C GLU A 90 15.13 -20.88 -11.93
N VAL A 91 14.10 -20.62 -11.13
CA VAL A 91 12.70 -20.77 -11.53
C VAL A 91 11.96 -19.48 -11.23
N ILE A 92 11.40 -18.87 -12.28
CA ILE A 92 10.49 -17.73 -12.16
C ILE A 92 9.05 -18.24 -12.25
N THR A 93 8.34 -18.17 -11.13
CA THR A 93 6.91 -18.49 -11.08
C THR A 93 6.09 -17.21 -11.17
N ALA A 94 4.83 -17.32 -11.56
CA ALA A 94 3.88 -16.20 -11.52
C ALA A 94 2.51 -16.68 -11.05
N GLN A 95 1.82 -15.84 -10.29
CA GLN A 95 0.52 -16.13 -9.68
C GLN A 95 -0.35 -14.88 -9.74
N GLU A 96 -1.65 -15.07 -9.89
CA GLU A 96 -2.61 -13.99 -9.69
C GLU A 96 -2.79 -13.76 -8.19
N ILE A 97 -2.82 -12.49 -7.80
CA ILE A 97 -3.06 -12.04 -6.44
C ILE A 97 -4.16 -10.98 -6.42
N ARG A 98 -4.81 -10.84 -5.27
CA ARG A 98 -5.78 -9.78 -5.01
C ARG A 98 -5.36 -8.96 -3.81
N PHE A 99 -5.23 -7.64 -4.02
CA PHE A 99 -5.05 -6.65 -2.98
C PHE A 99 -6.38 -6.10 -2.50
N ARG A 100 -6.52 -5.97 -1.17
CA ARG A 100 -7.57 -5.20 -0.50
C ARG A 100 -6.91 -4.17 0.40
N GLN A 101 -7.06 -2.90 0.06
CA GLN A 101 -6.43 -1.81 0.79
C GLN A 101 -7.42 -1.11 1.74
N GLN A 102 -6.99 -0.86 2.97
CA GLN A 102 -7.68 -0.02 3.96
C GLN A 102 -6.66 0.97 4.55
N GLY A 103 -6.72 2.22 4.09
CA GLY A 103 -5.69 3.21 4.42
C GLY A 103 -4.32 2.76 3.89
N ASP A 104 -3.35 2.60 4.80
CA ASP A 104 -2.00 2.15 4.46
C ASP A 104 -1.85 0.63 4.57
N HIS A 105 -2.84 -0.07 5.12
CA HIS A 105 -2.82 -1.53 5.26
C HIS A 105 -3.35 -2.21 4.00
N ILE A 106 -2.68 -3.25 3.56
CA ILE A 106 -3.03 -4.03 2.38
C ILE A 106 -3.03 -5.51 2.74
N ASP A 107 -4.20 -6.14 2.65
CA ASP A 107 -4.31 -7.58 2.67
C ASP A 107 -4.05 -8.12 1.26
N VAL A 108 -3.24 -9.16 1.15
CA VAL A 108 -2.92 -9.85 -0.10
C VAL A 108 -3.20 -11.34 0.00
N ASN A 109 -3.76 -11.91 -1.07
CA ASN A 109 -4.02 -13.33 -1.18
C ASN A 109 -3.82 -13.76 -2.64
N THR A 110 -3.31 -14.96 -2.87
CA THR A 110 -3.34 -15.52 -4.22
C THR A 110 -4.75 -15.97 -4.61
N THR A 111 -5.12 -15.74 -5.87
CA THR A 111 -6.34 -16.29 -6.50
C THR A 111 -6.02 -17.53 -7.34
N THR A 112 -4.75 -17.73 -7.73
CA THR A 112 -4.27 -18.94 -8.42
C THR A 112 -3.04 -19.53 -7.73
N ARG A 113 -2.74 -20.81 -8.02
CA ARG A 113 -1.50 -21.49 -7.57
C ARG A 113 -0.30 -21.20 -8.46
N GLY A 114 -0.51 -20.63 -9.65
CA GLY A 114 0.52 -20.30 -10.64
C GLY A 114 1.01 -21.51 -11.41
N ILE A 115 1.57 -22.50 -10.69
CA ILE A 115 1.99 -23.81 -11.22
C ILE A 115 1.14 -24.93 -10.64
N THR A 116 1.33 -26.15 -11.14
CA THR A 116 0.64 -27.35 -10.64
C THR A 116 1.04 -27.65 -9.20
N VAL A 117 0.23 -28.42 -8.47
CA VAL A 117 0.54 -28.80 -7.09
C VAL A 117 1.77 -29.70 -7.04
N GLU A 118 1.90 -30.58 -8.03
CA GLU A 118 3.02 -31.50 -8.22
C GLU A 118 4.34 -30.75 -8.41
N ASP A 119 4.30 -29.61 -9.10
CA ASP A 119 5.46 -28.73 -9.30
C ASP A 119 5.73 -27.81 -8.11
N GLY A 120 4.91 -27.87 -7.06
CA GLY A 120 5.04 -27.08 -5.83
C GLY A 120 4.18 -25.83 -5.79
N GLY A 121 3.08 -25.76 -6.55
CA GLY A 121 2.13 -24.64 -6.57
C GLY A 121 1.23 -24.62 -5.33
N TYR A 122 1.20 -23.47 -4.64
CA TYR A 122 0.43 -23.29 -3.40
C TYR A 122 -0.24 -21.91 -3.34
N HIS A 123 -1.30 -21.83 -2.52
CA HIS A 123 -1.88 -20.54 -2.15
C HIS A 123 -1.15 -19.92 -0.95
N TRP A 124 -1.02 -18.60 -0.95
CA TRP A 124 -0.50 -17.84 0.18
C TRP A 124 -1.32 -16.58 0.42
N ARG A 125 -1.19 -16.04 1.63
CA ARG A 125 -1.72 -14.74 2.04
C ARG A 125 -0.63 -13.92 2.71
N GLY A 126 -0.88 -12.64 2.85
CA GLY A 126 0.02 -11.72 3.51
C GLY A 126 -0.65 -10.42 3.88
N GLU A 127 0.11 -9.61 4.59
CA GLU A 127 -0.24 -8.23 4.91
C GLU A 127 0.95 -7.35 4.60
N LEU A 128 0.69 -6.26 3.88
CA LEU A 128 1.67 -5.25 3.51
C LEU A 128 1.21 -3.90 4.03
N ARG A 129 2.17 -3.01 4.29
CA ARG A 129 1.91 -1.60 4.55
C ARG A 129 2.51 -0.74 3.45
N LEU A 130 1.73 0.23 2.95
CA LEU A 130 2.19 1.26 2.03
C LEU A 130 2.79 2.44 2.82
N TRP A 131 4.04 2.77 2.52
CA TRP A 131 4.79 3.87 3.12
C TRP A 131 5.06 4.92 2.06
N ASP A 132 4.64 6.16 2.34
CA ASP A 132 4.93 7.36 1.53
C ASP A 132 4.60 7.25 0.03
N ASN A 133 3.67 6.35 -0.34
CA ASN A 133 3.37 5.98 -1.73
C ASN A 133 4.57 5.45 -2.54
N GLU A 134 5.61 5.00 -1.85
CA GLU A 134 6.87 4.58 -2.45
C GLU A 134 7.19 3.13 -2.12
N VAL A 135 6.86 2.65 -0.91
CA VAL A 135 7.31 1.34 -0.45
C VAL A 135 6.16 0.50 0.06
N LEU A 136 6.08 -0.75 -0.39
CA LEU A 136 5.27 -1.80 0.23
C LEU A 136 6.18 -2.77 0.98
N MET A 137 5.90 -3.00 2.25
CA MET A 137 6.61 -4.01 3.03
C MET A 137 5.69 -4.71 4.02
N GLY A 138 5.99 -5.97 4.32
CA GLY A 138 5.21 -6.78 5.24
C GLY A 138 5.49 -8.26 5.05
N TRP A 139 4.54 -9.12 5.41
CA TRP A 139 4.75 -10.57 5.51
C TRP A 139 3.87 -11.36 4.56
N TYR A 140 4.29 -12.60 4.25
CA TYR A 140 3.47 -13.60 3.59
C TYR A 140 3.61 -14.98 4.27
N ALA A 141 2.59 -15.82 4.13
CA ALA A 141 2.58 -17.20 4.59
C ALA A 141 1.68 -18.07 3.70
N ALA A 142 2.12 -19.30 3.44
CA ALA A 142 1.32 -20.30 2.75
C ALA A 142 0.03 -20.64 3.52
N ASN A 143 -1.05 -20.83 2.77
CA ASN A 143 -2.37 -21.19 3.28
C ASN A 143 -2.59 -22.71 3.28
N ASP A 144 -1.83 -23.44 2.47
CA ASP A 144 -1.97 -24.89 2.32
C ASP A 144 -1.19 -25.61 3.44
N GLY A 145 -1.87 -26.47 4.21
CA GLY A 145 -1.34 -27.03 5.46
C GLY A 145 -0.05 -27.89 5.34
N SER A 146 0.29 -28.35 4.14
CA SER A 146 1.54 -29.06 3.87
C SER A 146 2.72 -28.13 3.56
N VAL A 147 2.47 -26.87 3.19
CA VAL A 147 3.48 -25.91 2.75
C VAL A 147 3.83 -24.98 3.91
N ARG A 148 5.11 -24.96 4.30
CA ARG A 148 5.61 -24.14 5.41
C ARG A 148 6.23 -22.80 4.98
N SER A 149 6.09 -22.46 3.69
CA SER A 149 6.64 -21.23 3.10
C SER A 149 6.03 -20.01 3.78
N LYS A 150 6.89 -19.12 4.28
CA LYS A 150 6.54 -17.83 4.88
C LYS A 150 7.77 -16.93 4.91
N GLY A 151 7.54 -15.62 4.95
CA GLY A 151 8.62 -14.66 4.90
C GLY A 151 8.14 -13.22 4.90
N THR A 152 9.04 -12.33 4.48
CA THR A 152 8.82 -10.89 4.36
C THR A 152 9.05 -10.42 2.93
N MET A 153 8.42 -9.31 2.57
CA MET A 153 8.53 -8.66 1.28
C MET A 153 8.97 -7.20 1.47
N TYR A 154 9.78 -6.70 0.55
CA TYR A 154 10.13 -5.28 0.42
C TYR A 154 10.07 -4.90 -1.05
N PHE A 155 9.16 -3.99 -1.39
CA PHE A 155 8.86 -3.58 -2.75
C PHE A 155 8.85 -2.07 -2.88
N VAL A 156 9.45 -1.57 -3.95
CA VAL A 156 9.34 -0.17 -4.37
C VAL A 156 8.22 -0.07 -5.40
N LEU A 157 7.29 0.84 -5.14
CA LEU A 157 6.16 1.18 -5.99
C LEU A 157 6.59 2.16 -7.08
N HIS A 158 6.16 1.91 -8.31
CA HIS A 158 6.32 2.89 -9.38
C HIS A 158 5.52 4.16 -9.06
N PRO A 159 5.99 5.38 -9.39
CA PRO A 159 5.31 6.64 -9.03
C PRO A 159 3.85 6.75 -9.45
N HIS A 160 3.45 6.03 -10.51
CA HIS A 160 2.05 5.99 -10.99
C HIS A 160 1.24 4.80 -10.46
N GLY A 161 1.79 4.00 -9.53
CA GLY A 161 1.08 2.88 -8.94
C GLY A 161 0.78 1.73 -9.91
N GLN A 162 1.60 1.57 -10.96
CA GLN A 162 1.36 0.63 -12.05
C GLN A 162 2.09 -0.70 -11.89
N GLN A 163 3.22 -0.69 -11.17
CA GLN A 163 4.05 -1.86 -10.93
C GLN A 163 4.80 -1.73 -9.61
N MET A 164 5.19 -2.86 -9.04
CA MET A 164 6.04 -2.94 -7.86
C MET A 164 7.21 -3.85 -8.14
N ARG A 165 8.41 -3.42 -7.74
CA ARG A 165 9.65 -4.16 -7.93
C ARG A 165 10.36 -4.33 -6.60
N GLY A 166 10.89 -5.51 -6.31
CA GLY A 166 11.49 -5.72 -4.99
C GLY A 166 12.02 -7.11 -4.73
N LYS A 167 12.23 -7.41 -3.45
CA LYS A 167 12.71 -8.70 -2.99
C LYS A 167 11.77 -9.30 -1.95
N TRP A 168 11.77 -10.62 -1.92
CA TRP A 168 11.22 -11.39 -0.81
C TRP A 168 12.36 -12.10 -0.09
N VAL A 169 12.18 -12.34 1.21
CA VAL A 169 13.07 -13.16 2.03
C VAL A 169 12.20 -14.16 2.78
N GLY A 170 12.55 -15.44 2.70
CA GLY A 170 11.77 -16.51 3.31
C GLY A 170 12.64 -17.71 3.68
N LEU A 171 11.98 -18.78 4.11
CA LEU A 171 12.63 -20.06 4.40
C LEU A 171 12.44 -21.03 3.23
N SER A 172 13.53 -21.66 2.80
CA SER A 172 13.49 -22.83 1.92
C SER A 172 12.95 -24.06 2.65
N TYR A 173 12.70 -25.14 1.90
CA TYR A 173 12.23 -26.40 2.48
C TYR A 173 13.23 -27.02 3.48
N ASP A 174 14.54 -26.79 3.29
CA ASP A 174 15.62 -27.25 4.18
C ASP A 174 15.92 -26.28 5.33
N GLY A 175 15.10 -25.24 5.50
CA GLY A 175 15.16 -24.32 6.63
C GLY A 175 16.22 -23.22 6.51
N LYS A 176 16.85 -23.06 5.35
CA LYS A 176 17.78 -21.95 5.09
C LYS A 176 17.00 -20.67 4.77
N ILE A 177 17.56 -19.54 5.17
CA ILE A 177 17.06 -18.24 4.73
C ILE A 177 17.48 -18.06 3.26
N VAL A 178 16.48 -17.81 2.42
CA VAL A 178 16.65 -17.57 0.98
C VAL A 178 15.96 -16.27 0.59
N THR A 179 16.40 -15.70 -0.52
CA THR A 179 15.83 -14.48 -1.10
C THR A 179 15.82 -14.58 -2.62
N GLY A 180 14.88 -13.87 -3.22
CA GLY A 180 14.82 -13.68 -4.66
C GLY A 180 14.16 -12.36 -5.00
N TRP A 181 14.28 -11.98 -6.27
CA TRP A 181 13.49 -10.91 -6.85
C TRP A 181 12.02 -11.26 -6.92
N GLY A 182 11.17 -10.23 -6.82
CA GLY A 182 9.75 -10.31 -7.13
C GLY A 182 9.30 -9.11 -7.94
N GLY A 183 8.36 -9.34 -8.84
CA GLY A 183 7.72 -8.30 -9.64
C GLY A 183 6.21 -8.40 -9.52
N ILE A 184 5.53 -7.27 -9.33
CA ILE A 184 4.07 -7.22 -9.34
C ILE A 184 3.61 -6.24 -10.41
N GLY A 185 2.79 -6.72 -11.34
CA GLY A 185 2.34 -5.99 -12.51
C GLY A 185 0.87 -6.24 -12.83
N ARG A 186 0.35 -5.54 -13.85
CA ARG A 186 -1.05 -5.68 -14.28
C ARG A 186 -1.29 -6.94 -15.11
N THR A 187 -0.27 -7.43 -15.78
CA THR A 187 -0.30 -8.69 -16.55
C THR A 187 0.80 -9.64 -16.08
N GLU A 188 0.67 -10.93 -16.39
CA GLU A 188 1.72 -11.92 -16.10
C GLU A 188 3.05 -11.54 -16.77
N ALA A 189 2.98 -11.09 -18.02
CA ALA A 189 4.15 -10.68 -18.79
C ALA A 189 4.87 -9.51 -18.11
N ASP A 190 4.13 -8.48 -17.66
CA ASP A 190 4.72 -7.33 -16.93
C ASP A 190 5.39 -7.79 -15.64
N ALA A 191 4.70 -8.63 -14.85
CA ALA A 191 5.22 -9.13 -13.60
C ALA A 191 6.56 -9.87 -13.79
N ARG A 192 6.68 -10.70 -14.83
CA ARG A 192 7.92 -11.42 -15.15
C ARG A 192 9.02 -10.48 -15.66
N ALA A 193 8.68 -9.57 -16.57
CA ALA A 193 9.64 -8.62 -17.15
C ALA A 193 10.34 -7.75 -16.08
N ILE A 194 9.62 -7.36 -15.02
CA ILE A 194 10.17 -6.61 -13.88
C ILE A 194 11.37 -7.34 -13.24
N ILE A 195 11.33 -8.68 -13.13
CA ILE A 195 12.45 -9.45 -12.56
C ILE A 195 13.66 -9.38 -13.49
N ASP A 196 13.46 -9.51 -14.79
CA ASP A 196 14.54 -9.45 -15.77
C ASP A 196 15.22 -8.07 -15.75
N GLU A 197 14.47 -6.98 -15.68
CA GLU A 197 14.99 -5.62 -15.54
C GLU A 197 15.84 -5.44 -14.27
N MET A 198 15.40 -5.99 -13.14
CA MET A 198 16.13 -5.89 -11.87
C MET A 198 17.42 -6.70 -11.85
N LYS A 199 17.49 -7.78 -12.63
CA LYS A 199 18.70 -8.59 -12.75
C LYS A 199 19.80 -7.89 -13.55
N VAL A 200 19.43 -7.07 -14.53
CA VAL A 200 20.39 -6.34 -15.39
C VAL A 200 20.94 -5.07 -14.71
N SER A 201 20.23 -4.54 -13.73
CA SER A 201 20.58 -3.29 -13.04
C SER A 201 21.45 -3.46 -11.79
N GLN A 202 22.01 -4.66 -11.55
CA GLN A 202 22.97 -4.96 -10.47
C GLN A 202 24.43 -4.94 -10.93
#